data_AF-A0A4U9DC17-F1
#
_entry.id   AF-A0A4U9DC17-F1
#
_cell.length_a   1.000
_cell.length_b   1.000
_cell.length_c   1.000
_cell.angle_alpha   90.00
_cell.angle_beta   90.00
_cell.angle_gamma   90.00
#
_symmetry.space_group_name_H-M   'P 1'
#
loop_
_entity.id
_entity.type
_entity.pdbx_description
1 polymer ?
#
loop_
_entity_poly.entity_id
_entity_poly.type
_entity_poly.pdbx_seq_one_letter_code
_entity_poly.pdbx_strand_id
1 'polypeptide(L)'
;MLLDGYGSPDLSDGFVNELISAGVIFRYYDPRPRLLGMRTNLFRRMHRKIVVVDDTTAFVGGINYSAEHMTDYGPEAKQDYAVQVEGPVVLDIAQFVQQNLPASEDGRRRWRRRRHQPEVNQHPGEAQALFVWRDNLEHRDDIERHYLKMLANARREVIIANAYFFPGYRLLHAMRSAARRGVRVKLIVQGEPDIPIVKVGARLLYNYLVKGGVQVFEYRRRPLHGKVALADDHWATVGSSNLDPLSLSLNLEANLIVHDREFNQTLRDNLNTLIQQDCKQVDRSMLPKRSWWNLGRSVLAFHFLRHFPAWVGWLPAHTPKMAQVKPPAQPEMETQDRTQTQSPEVKS
;
A
#
# COMPACT_ATOMS: atom_id res chain seq x y z
N MET A 1 7.96 14.09 -7.01
CA MET A 1 7.17 13.49 -5.92
C MET A 1 5.69 13.51 -6.30
N LEU A 2 4.92 12.45 -5.98
CA LEU A 2 3.48 12.35 -6.21
C LEU A 2 2.80 11.80 -4.95
N LEU A 3 1.83 12.51 -4.38
CA LEU A 3 1.10 12.10 -3.18
C LEU A 3 -0.39 11.93 -3.44
N ASP A 4 -1.07 11.12 -2.63
CA ASP A 4 -2.53 10.97 -2.67
C ASP A 4 -3.20 12.19 -2.03
N GLY A 5 -3.99 12.93 -2.81
CA GLY A 5 -4.67 14.14 -2.33
C GLY A 5 -5.65 13.86 -1.19
N TYR A 6 -6.27 12.68 -1.16
CA TYR A 6 -7.13 12.25 -0.04
C TYR A 6 -6.29 11.88 1.20
N GLY A 7 -5.18 11.17 1.02
CA GLY A 7 -4.33 10.63 2.09
C GLY A 7 -3.36 11.59 2.73
N SER A 8 -3.22 12.80 2.18
CA SER A 8 -2.34 13.84 2.72
C SER A 8 -3.14 15.08 3.13
N PRO A 9 -4.13 14.97 4.05
CA PRO A 9 -4.96 16.11 4.46
C PRO A 9 -4.22 17.21 5.20
N ASP A 10 -3.22 16.82 5.98
CA ASP A 10 -2.58 17.69 6.98
C ASP A 10 -1.20 18.18 6.52
N LEU A 11 -0.88 18.03 5.23
CA LEU A 11 0.36 18.53 4.67
C LEU A 11 0.28 20.05 4.54
N SER A 12 1.13 20.77 5.27
CA SER A 12 1.13 22.23 5.25
C SER A 12 1.69 22.78 3.94
N ASP A 13 1.15 23.91 3.49
CA ASP A 13 1.68 24.62 2.33
C ASP A 13 3.14 25.03 2.55
N GLY A 14 3.53 25.34 3.79
CA GLY A 14 4.92 25.64 4.16
C GLY A 14 5.87 24.48 3.83
N PHE A 15 5.55 23.27 4.28
CA PHE A 15 6.36 22.07 3.99
C PHE A 15 6.46 21.80 2.47
N VAL A 16 5.34 21.94 1.75
CA VAL A 16 5.32 21.77 0.29
C VAL A 16 6.19 22.82 -0.40
N ASN A 17 6.11 24.08 0.05
CA ASN A 17 6.88 25.18 -0.52
C ASN A 17 8.39 25.04 -0.26
N GLU A 18 8.80 24.51 0.90
CA GLU A 18 10.20 24.19 1.19
C GLU A 18 10.75 23.16 0.19
N LEU A 19 10.00 22.08 -0.06
CA LEU A 19 10.38 21.07 -1.04
C LEU A 19 10.49 21.65 -2.45
N ILE A 20 9.51 22.48 -2.87
CA ILE A 20 9.53 23.11 -4.19
C ILE A 20 10.72 24.07 -4.32
N SER A 21 11.00 24.84 -3.27
CA SER A 21 12.15 25.77 -3.22
C SER A 21 13.49 25.03 -3.29
N ALA A 22 13.56 23.80 -2.79
CA ALA A 22 14.70 22.90 -2.94
C ALA A 22 14.78 22.21 -4.32
N GLY A 23 13.87 22.52 -5.25
CA GLY A 23 13.85 21.98 -6.62
C GLY A 23 13.01 20.72 -6.80
N VAL A 24 12.26 20.27 -5.78
CA VAL A 24 11.40 19.09 -5.90
C VAL A 24 10.15 19.41 -6.71
N ILE A 25 9.94 18.68 -7.81
CA ILE A 25 8.68 18.76 -8.54
C ILE A 25 7.60 18.00 -7.77
N PHE A 26 6.69 18.75 -7.13
CA PHE A 26 5.65 18.24 -6.26
C PHE A 26 4.28 18.13 -6.96
N ARG A 27 3.58 17.01 -6.74
CA ARG A 27 2.29 16.71 -7.40
C ARG A 27 1.33 16.00 -6.45
N TYR A 28 0.04 16.24 -6.65
CA TYR A 28 -1.06 15.51 -6.02
C TYR A 28 -1.81 14.65 -7.03
N TYR A 29 -2.14 13.44 -6.62
CA TYR A 29 -3.08 12.53 -7.27
C TYR A 29 -4.49 12.78 -6.72
N ASP A 30 -5.41 13.13 -7.61
CA ASP A 30 -6.82 13.45 -7.33
C ASP A 30 -7.04 14.38 -6.12
N PRO A 31 -6.42 15.57 -6.07
CA PRO A 31 -6.74 16.53 -5.02
C PRO A 31 -8.16 17.06 -5.20
N ARG A 32 -9.02 16.88 -4.19
CA ARG A 32 -10.41 17.35 -4.21
C ARG A 32 -10.69 18.28 -3.03
N PRO A 33 -11.42 19.39 -3.25
CA PRO A 33 -11.85 20.26 -2.17
C PRO A 33 -12.85 19.51 -1.26
N ARG A 34 -12.94 19.94 -0.01
CA ARG A 34 -13.98 19.47 0.91
C ARG A 34 -15.33 19.99 0.44
N LEU A 35 -16.33 19.12 0.35
CA LEU A 35 -17.73 19.47 0.12
C LEU A 35 -18.48 19.26 1.43
N LEU A 36 -19.11 20.32 1.96
CA LEU A 36 -19.76 20.28 3.29
C LEU A 36 -18.84 19.74 4.41
N GLY A 37 -17.56 20.10 4.36
CA GLY A 37 -16.54 19.62 5.32
C GLY A 37 -16.01 18.21 5.06
N MET A 38 -16.57 17.45 4.11
CA MET A 38 -16.17 16.07 3.80
C MET A 38 -15.43 15.95 2.47
N ARG A 39 -14.44 15.05 2.40
CA ARG A 39 -13.79 14.68 1.13
C ARG A 39 -14.60 13.60 0.42
N THR A 40 -14.86 13.78 -0.87
CA THR A 40 -15.76 12.91 -1.65
C THR A 40 -15.04 11.82 -2.44
N ASN A 41 -13.72 11.92 -2.60
CA ASN A 41 -12.89 10.96 -3.33
C ASN A 41 -12.33 9.83 -2.42
N LEU A 42 -13.23 9.23 -1.64
CA LEU A 42 -12.90 8.13 -0.71
C LEU A 42 -12.40 6.85 -1.43
N PHE A 43 -12.75 6.70 -2.71
CA PHE A 43 -12.54 5.47 -3.49
C PHE A 43 -11.51 5.67 -4.60
N ARG A 44 -10.85 4.57 -5.02
CA ARG A 44 -9.84 4.57 -6.10
C ARG A 44 -8.61 5.44 -5.80
N ARG A 45 -8.20 5.44 -4.54
CA ARG A 45 -7.07 6.20 -4.02
C ARG A 45 -5.73 5.65 -4.49
N MET A 46 -4.72 6.51 -4.55
CA MET A 46 -3.34 6.09 -4.78
C MET A 46 -2.78 5.58 -3.45
N HIS A 47 -2.58 4.28 -3.35
CA HIS A 47 -2.17 3.64 -2.10
C HIS A 47 -0.78 2.98 -2.19
N ARG A 48 -0.03 3.28 -3.26
CA ARG A 48 1.32 2.77 -3.53
C ARG A 48 2.36 3.60 -2.78
N LYS A 49 3.33 2.95 -2.13
CA LYS A 49 4.48 3.61 -1.50
C LYS A 49 5.72 3.07 -2.16
N ILE A 50 6.25 3.89 -3.07
CA ILE A 50 7.36 3.53 -3.95
C ILE A 50 8.32 4.71 -3.97
N VAL A 51 9.60 4.42 -3.74
CA VAL A 51 10.70 5.36 -3.95
C VAL A 51 11.67 4.70 -4.93
N VAL A 52 12.13 5.45 -5.92
CA VAL A 52 13.17 5.01 -6.85
C VAL A 52 14.26 6.07 -6.84
N VAL A 53 15.51 5.64 -6.68
CA VAL A 53 16.70 6.48 -6.63
C VAL A 53 17.60 6.09 -7.77
N ASP A 54 17.94 7.06 -8.63
CA ASP A 54 18.92 6.96 -9.72
C ASP A 54 18.77 5.73 -10.65
N ASP A 55 17.56 5.19 -10.79
CA ASP A 55 17.27 3.94 -11.51
C ASP A 55 18.07 2.70 -11.00
N THR A 56 18.70 2.78 -9.82
CA THR A 56 19.58 1.72 -9.26
C THR A 56 19.04 1.07 -7.99
N THR A 57 18.32 1.84 -7.18
CA THR A 57 17.72 1.37 -5.93
C THR A 57 16.24 1.73 -5.88
N ALA A 58 15.40 0.81 -5.41
CA ALA A 58 14.00 1.09 -5.14
C ALA A 58 13.56 0.62 -3.76
N PHE A 59 12.57 1.30 -3.20
CA PHE A 59 11.87 0.92 -1.98
C PHE A 59 10.40 0.67 -2.29
N VAL A 60 9.86 -0.46 -1.84
CA VAL A 60 8.45 -0.83 -2.01
C VAL A 60 7.89 -1.37 -0.69
N GLY A 61 6.70 -0.94 -0.28
CA GLY A 61 6.11 -1.43 0.97
C GLY A 61 4.79 -0.78 1.38
N GLY A 62 4.46 -0.99 2.66
CA GLY A 62 3.26 -0.45 3.31
C GLY A 62 3.48 0.89 4.03
N ILE A 63 4.73 1.20 4.38
CA ILE A 63 5.12 2.33 5.24
C ILE A 63 4.77 3.66 4.58
N ASN A 64 3.93 4.45 5.25
CA ASN A 64 3.69 5.85 4.86
C ASN A 64 4.81 6.75 5.39
N TYR A 65 5.01 7.88 4.73
CA TYR A 65 5.86 8.95 5.27
C TYR A 65 5.08 9.75 6.32
N SER A 66 5.06 9.26 7.56
CA SER A 66 4.41 9.91 8.70
C SER A 66 5.11 9.58 10.02
N ALA A 67 4.95 10.45 11.00
CA ALA A 67 5.52 10.27 12.35
C ALA A 67 5.07 8.95 12.99
N GLU A 68 3.85 8.48 12.68
CA GLU A 68 3.30 7.22 13.19
C GLU A 68 4.12 5.97 12.83
N HIS A 69 5.02 6.03 11.86
CA HIS A 69 5.91 4.92 11.53
C HIS A 69 7.29 5.04 12.19
N MET A 70 7.56 6.11 12.91
CA MET A 70 8.81 6.30 13.65
C MET A 70 8.73 5.61 15.01
N THR A 71 9.85 5.03 15.45
CA THR A 71 9.88 4.20 16.67
C THR A 71 9.69 5.03 17.95
N ASP A 72 10.04 6.30 17.89
CA ASP A 72 9.90 7.31 18.96
C ASP A 72 8.50 7.94 19.01
N TYR A 73 7.59 7.60 18.08
CA TYR A 73 6.17 7.99 18.16
C TYR A 73 5.44 7.40 19.37
N GLY A 74 6.04 6.38 20.01
CA GLY A 74 5.54 5.76 21.22
C GLY A 74 4.73 4.49 20.95
N PRO A 75 3.78 4.14 21.85
CA PRO A 75 3.01 2.89 21.75
C PRO A 75 2.21 2.72 20.46
N GLU A 76 1.81 3.83 19.84
CA GLU A 76 1.04 3.87 18.59
C GLU A 76 1.91 3.77 17.33
N ALA A 77 3.23 3.62 17.47
CA ALA A 77 4.13 3.44 16.34
C ALA A 77 3.74 2.20 15.53
N LYS A 78 3.42 2.35 14.25
CA LYS A 78 2.89 1.29 13.39
C LYS A 78 3.96 0.27 13.04
N GLN A 79 3.66 -1.01 13.31
CA GLN A 79 4.44 -2.14 12.81
C GLN A 79 4.13 -2.37 11.32
N ASP A 80 5.08 -2.10 10.44
CA ASP A 80 4.90 -2.22 8.99
C ASP A 80 6.20 -2.68 8.32
N TYR A 81 6.17 -2.91 7.01
CA TYR A 81 7.26 -3.49 6.23
C TYR A 81 7.46 -2.73 4.93
N ALA A 82 8.72 -2.54 4.58
CA ALA A 82 9.16 -2.16 3.25
C ALA A 82 10.44 -2.94 2.93
N VAL A 83 10.73 -3.05 1.64
CA VAL A 83 11.96 -3.67 1.14
C VAL A 83 12.75 -2.67 0.32
N GLN A 84 14.06 -2.66 0.50
CA GLN A 84 15.01 -2.10 -0.45
C GLN A 84 15.32 -3.18 -1.48
N VAL A 85 15.40 -2.80 -2.75
CA VAL A 85 15.77 -3.70 -3.85
C VAL A 85 16.72 -3.00 -4.81
N GLU A 86 17.68 -3.77 -5.31
CA GLU A 86 18.67 -3.38 -6.31
C GLU A 86 18.67 -4.42 -7.44
N GLY A 87 19.13 -4.02 -8.62
CA GLY A 87 19.16 -4.86 -9.81
C GLY A 87 18.01 -4.62 -10.78
N PRO A 88 17.83 -5.48 -11.80
CA PRO A 88 17.01 -5.16 -12.99
C PRO A 88 15.55 -4.81 -12.70
N VAL A 89 14.96 -5.36 -11.63
CA VAL A 89 13.57 -5.07 -11.25
C VAL A 89 13.36 -3.59 -10.90
N VAL A 90 14.42 -2.87 -10.52
CA VAL A 90 14.35 -1.42 -10.26
C VAL A 90 13.94 -0.67 -11.52
N LEU A 91 14.37 -1.11 -12.70
CA LEU A 91 13.95 -0.49 -13.95
C LEU A 91 12.47 -0.68 -14.25
N ASP A 92 11.90 -1.86 -13.92
CA ASP A 92 10.47 -2.11 -14.07
C ASP A 92 9.68 -1.18 -13.15
N ILE A 93 10.14 -1.00 -11.91
CA ILE A 93 9.55 -0.09 -10.94
C ILE A 93 9.69 1.37 -11.41
N ALA A 94 10.87 1.77 -11.90
CA ALA A 94 11.13 3.11 -12.43
C ALA A 94 10.23 3.41 -13.62
N GLN A 95 10.13 2.47 -14.57
CA GLN A 95 9.25 2.58 -15.73
C GLN A 95 7.81 2.76 -15.30
N PHE A 96 7.35 1.93 -14.36
CA PHE A 96 6.01 2.03 -13.83
C PHE A 96 5.74 3.41 -13.20
N VAL A 97 6.62 3.89 -12.33
CA VAL A 97 6.49 5.22 -11.70
C VAL A 97 6.39 6.31 -12.76
N GLN A 98 7.27 6.29 -13.77
CA GLN A 98 7.29 7.31 -14.82
C GLN A 98 6.06 7.28 -15.72
N GLN A 99 5.53 6.10 -16.04
CA GLN A 99 4.29 5.96 -16.83
C GLN A 99 3.05 6.50 -16.08
N ASN A 100 3.09 6.47 -14.74
CA ASN A 100 2.03 6.93 -13.85
C ASN A 100 2.17 8.41 -13.43
N LEU A 101 3.19 9.15 -13.90
CA LEU A 101 3.31 10.60 -13.71
C LEU A 101 2.60 11.40 -14.84
N PRO A 102 2.00 12.57 -14.53
CA PRO A 102 1.41 13.43 -15.55
C PRO A 102 2.51 14.11 -16.38
N ALA A 103 2.28 14.21 -17.70
CA ALA A 103 3.22 14.73 -18.72
C ALA A 103 4.32 13.78 -19.22
N SER A 104 4.13 12.46 -19.13
CA SER A 104 5.11 11.50 -19.65
C SER A 104 5.07 11.28 -21.17
N GLU A 105 4.70 12.23 -22.04
CA GLU A 105 4.82 11.98 -23.49
C GLU A 105 6.30 11.80 -23.90
N ASP A 106 7.20 12.64 -23.40
CA ASP A 106 8.65 12.52 -23.65
C ASP A 106 9.27 11.31 -22.92
N GLY A 107 8.81 11.03 -21.69
CA GLY A 107 9.18 9.82 -20.96
C GLY A 107 8.76 8.54 -21.70
N ARG A 108 7.50 8.46 -22.14
CA ARG A 108 6.95 7.33 -22.90
C ARG A 108 7.73 7.07 -24.19
N ARG A 109 8.18 8.13 -24.88
CA ARG A 109 9.02 8.02 -26.09
C ARG A 109 10.44 7.54 -25.81
N ARG A 110 11.12 8.09 -24.79
CA ARG A 110 12.48 7.67 -24.40
C ARG A 110 12.53 6.22 -23.93
N TRP A 111 11.51 5.75 -23.21
CA TRP A 111 11.47 4.38 -22.68
C TRP A 111 10.97 3.31 -23.66
N ARG A 112 10.12 3.66 -24.64
CA ARG A 112 9.81 2.74 -25.76
C ARG A 112 11.09 2.31 -26.51
N ARG A 113 12.15 3.13 -26.52
CA ARG A 113 13.46 2.75 -27.07
C ARG A 113 14.26 1.81 -26.15
N ARG A 114 14.14 1.91 -24.82
CA ARG A 114 14.79 1.00 -23.85
C ARG A 114 14.14 -0.40 -23.77
N ARG A 115 12.86 -0.53 -24.14
CA ARG A 115 12.07 -1.77 -24.11
C ARG A 115 12.60 -2.96 -24.94
N HIS A 116 13.73 -2.81 -25.63
CA HIS A 116 14.27 -3.84 -26.52
C HIS A 116 15.55 -4.52 -26.02
N GLN A 117 16.09 -4.16 -24.86
CA GLN A 117 17.22 -4.89 -24.30
C GLN A 117 16.99 -5.23 -22.84
N PRO A 118 16.95 -6.53 -22.46
CA PRO A 118 17.04 -6.90 -21.05
C PRO A 118 18.37 -6.37 -20.52
N GLU A 119 18.32 -5.59 -19.44
CA GLU A 119 19.57 -5.22 -18.78
C GLU A 119 20.23 -6.49 -18.23
N VAL A 120 21.49 -6.68 -18.61
CA VAL A 120 22.32 -7.72 -18.04
C VAL A 120 22.75 -7.21 -16.67
N ASN A 121 22.21 -7.83 -15.61
CA ASN A 121 22.74 -7.59 -14.28
C ASN A 121 24.20 -8.09 -14.25
N GLN A 122 25.15 -7.17 -14.13
CA GLN A 122 26.57 -7.52 -14.08
C GLN A 122 26.96 -8.20 -12.76
N HIS A 123 26.13 -8.03 -11.72
CA HIS A 123 26.34 -8.58 -10.38
C HIS A 123 25.01 -9.18 -9.87
N PRO A 124 24.52 -10.28 -10.47
CA PRO A 124 23.27 -10.90 -10.06
C PRO A 124 23.38 -11.45 -8.64
N GLY A 125 22.50 -10.98 -7.75
CA GLY A 125 22.21 -11.68 -6.49
C GLY A 125 21.42 -12.96 -6.76
N GLU A 126 21.18 -13.75 -5.69
CA GLU A 126 20.44 -15.01 -5.81
C GLU A 126 18.91 -14.82 -5.87
N ALA A 127 18.43 -13.64 -5.49
CA ALA A 127 17.00 -13.35 -5.41
C ALA A 127 16.38 -13.08 -6.79
N GLN A 128 15.28 -13.77 -7.09
CA GLN A 128 14.40 -13.42 -8.20
C GLN A 128 13.29 -12.49 -7.70
N ALA A 129 13.10 -11.37 -8.37
CA ALA A 129 12.08 -10.38 -7.99
C ALA A 129 11.12 -10.11 -9.14
N LEU A 130 9.84 -9.92 -8.82
CA LEU A 130 8.80 -9.52 -9.76
C LEU A 130 7.99 -8.38 -9.15
N PHE A 131 7.98 -7.25 -9.84
CA PHE A 131 7.11 -6.13 -9.49
C PHE A 131 5.71 -6.35 -10.06
N VAL A 132 4.70 -6.31 -9.19
CA VAL A 132 3.29 -6.52 -9.54
C VAL A 132 2.48 -5.34 -9.01
N TRP A 133 1.58 -4.82 -9.82
CA TRP A 133 0.68 -3.76 -9.38
C TRP A 133 -0.76 -4.08 -9.67
N ARG A 134 -1.65 -3.33 -9.03
CA ARG A 134 -3.08 -3.36 -9.28
C ARG A 134 -3.59 -1.99 -9.68
N ASP A 135 -4.43 -1.96 -10.70
CA ASP A 135 -5.14 -0.76 -11.17
C ASP A 135 -6.60 -1.05 -11.57
N ASN A 136 -7.31 -0.03 -12.05
CA ASN A 136 -8.72 -0.13 -12.45
C ASN A 136 -8.90 -0.46 -13.95
N LEU A 137 -7.81 -0.70 -14.69
CA LEU A 137 -7.80 -0.88 -16.14
C LEU A 137 -7.37 -2.30 -16.51
N GLU A 138 -6.07 -2.53 -16.62
CA GLU A 138 -5.48 -3.76 -17.16
C GLU A 138 -5.11 -4.75 -16.06
N HIS A 139 -4.65 -4.26 -14.90
CA HIS A 139 -4.11 -5.09 -13.83
C HIS A 139 -5.09 -5.18 -12.65
N ARG A 140 -6.29 -5.69 -12.89
CA ARG A 140 -7.39 -5.61 -11.90
C ARG A 140 -7.25 -6.57 -10.74
N ASP A 141 -6.70 -7.76 -10.97
CA ASP A 141 -6.60 -8.83 -9.98
C ASP A 141 -5.21 -9.48 -9.92
N ASP A 142 -4.18 -8.88 -10.51
CA ASP A 142 -2.82 -9.43 -10.60
C ASP A 142 -2.25 -9.85 -9.23
N ILE A 143 -2.37 -8.97 -8.24
CA ILE A 143 -1.94 -9.25 -6.86
C ILE A 143 -2.73 -10.43 -6.28
N GLU A 144 -4.06 -10.45 -6.42
CA GLU A 144 -4.91 -11.57 -5.93
C GLU A 144 -4.54 -12.89 -6.63
N ARG A 145 -4.28 -12.88 -7.94
CA ARG A 145 -3.88 -14.07 -8.70
C ARG A 145 -2.58 -14.66 -8.17
N HIS A 146 -1.60 -13.83 -7.79
CA HIS A 146 -0.36 -14.31 -7.19
C HIS A 146 -0.56 -14.92 -5.81
N TYR A 147 -1.40 -14.34 -4.95
CA TYR A 147 -1.79 -14.96 -3.68
C TYR A 147 -2.48 -16.32 -3.88
N LEU A 148 -3.41 -16.41 -4.85
CA LEU A 148 -4.11 -17.66 -5.17
C LEU A 148 -3.14 -18.72 -5.70
N LYS A 149 -2.21 -18.34 -6.59
CA LYS A 149 -1.18 -19.24 -7.12
C LYS A 149 -0.25 -19.73 -6.00
N MET A 150 0.18 -18.84 -5.12
CA MET A 150 0.98 -19.21 -3.94
C MET A 150 0.23 -20.23 -3.06
N LEU A 151 -1.01 -19.93 -2.69
CA LEU A 151 -1.81 -20.81 -1.84
C LEU A 151 -2.11 -22.16 -2.49
N ALA A 152 -2.23 -22.22 -3.81
CA ALA A 152 -2.43 -23.47 -4.54
C ALA A 152 -1.18 -24.35 -4.54
N ASN A 153 0.02 -23.75 -4.61
CA ASN A 153 1.28 -24.46 -4.73
C ASN A 153 1.99 -24.74 -3.40
N ALA A 154 1.63 -24.05 -2.33
CA ALA A 154 2.24 -24.22 -1.02
C ALA A 154 2.16 -25.67 -0.51
N ARG A 155 3.24 -26.14 0.11
CA ARG A 155 3.44 -27.53 0.55
C ARG A 155 3.61 -27.71 2.05
N ARG A 156 4.22 -26.75 2.76
CA ARG A 156 4.56 -26.89 4.19
C ARG A 156 3.98 -25.78 5.05
N GLU A 157 4.20 -24.52 4.69
CA GLU A 157 3.80 -23.38 5.51
C GLU A 157 3.44 -22.17 4.66
N VAL A 158 2.43 -21.42 5.12
CA VAL A 158 2.09 -20.09 4.63
C VAL A 158 1.90 -19.19 5.85
N ILE A 159 2.54 -18.02 5.84
CA ILE A 159 2.29 -16.96 6.84
C ILE A 159 1.83 -15.72 6.09
N ILE A 160 0.68 -15.17 6.47
CA ILE A 160 0.15 -13.92 5.92
C ILE A 160 -0.01 -12.95 7.09
N ALA A 161 0.64 -11.79 7.03
CA ALA A 161 0.42 -10.70 7.97
C ALA A 161 -0.25 -9.54 7.23
N ASN A 162 -1.52 -9.29 7.56
CA ASN A 162 -2.31 -8.24 6.94
C ASN A 162 -3.20 -7.52 7.95
N ALA A 163 -3.07 -6.20 8.04
CA ALA A 163 -3.82 -5.37 8.99
C ALA A 163 -5.34 -5.41 8.75
N TYR A 164 -5.76 -5.31 7.48
CA TYR A 164 -7.15 -5.34 7.07
C TYR A 164 -7.40 -6.56 6.20
N PHE A 165 -7.77 -7.65 6.87
CA PHE A 165 -8.02 -8.93 6.22
C PHE A 165 -9.52 -9.17 6.07
N PHE A 166 -10.04 -8.93 4.87
CA PHE A 166 -11.44 -9.19 4.52
C PHE A 166 -11.59 -9.59 3.02
N PRO A 167 -10.96 -10.68 2.58
CA PRO A 167 -10.78 -10.92 1.15
C PRO A 167 -11.99 -11.60 0.47
N GLY A 168 -11.87 -11.77 -0.85
CA GLY A 168 -12.80 -12.54 -1.67
C GLY A 168 -12.97 -14.00 -1.24
N TYR A 169 -14.10 -14.65 -1.61
CA TYR A 169 -14.35 -16.06 -1.32
C TYR A 169 -13.28 -16.97 -1.92
N ARG A 170 -12.72 -16.60 -3.08
CA ARG A 170 -11.63 -17.35 -3.74
C ARG A 170 -10.44 -17.48 -2.80
N LEU A 171 -9.99 -16.37 -2.20
CA LEU A 171 -8.85 -16.37 -1.30
C LEU A 171 -9.13 -17.13 0.00
N LEU A 172 -10.32 -16.94 0.60
CA LEU A 172 -10.73 -17.69 1.80
C LEU A 172 -10.81 -19.20 1.54
N HIS A 173 -11.33 -19.60 0.39
CA HIS A 173 -11.39 -21.00 0.00
C HIS A 173 -9.99 -21.56 -0.26
N ALA A 174 -9.12 -20.81 -0.94
CA ALA A 174 -7.74 -21.20 -1.21
C ALA A 174 -6.95 -21.42 0.09
N MET A 175 -7.08 -20.53 1.08
CA MET A 175 -6.44 -20.69 2.40
C MET A 175 -6.91 -21.96 3.12
N ARG A 176 -8.22 -22.22 3.14
CA ARG A 176 -8.75 -23.46 3.75
C ARG A 176 -8.37 -24.70 2.97
N SER A 177 -8.30 -24.60 1.64
CA SER A 177 -7.84 -25.70 0.79
C SER A 177 -6.38 -26.04 1.12
N ALA A 178 -5.50 -25.04 1.23
CA ALA A 178 -4.12 -25.22 1.64
C ALA A 178 -4.02 -25.89 3.03
N ALA A 179 -4.76 -25.37 4.03
CA ALA A 179 -4.79 -25.96 5.36
C ALA A 179 -5.27 -27.43 5.36
N ARG A 180 -6.30 -27.76 4.58
CA ARG A 180 -6.79 -29.14 4.43
C ARG A 180 -5.81 -30.07 3.72
N ARG A 181 -4.94 -29.55 2.87
CA ARG A 181 -3.83 -30.32 2.27
C ARG A 181 -2.68 -30.59 3.24
N GLY A 182 -2.77 -30.11 4.48
CA GLY A 182 -1.73 -30.27 5.50
C GLY A 182 -0.73 -29.12 5.57
N VAL A 183 -0.92 -28.05 4.80
CA VAL A 183 -0.08 -26.84 4.89
C VAL A 183 -0.40 -26.09 6.19
N ARG A 184 0.62 -25.68 6.95
CA ARG A 184 0.42 -24.82 8.12
C ARG A 184 0.13 -23.39 7.66
N VAL A 185 -1.13 -22.99 7.67
CA VAL A 185 -1.53 -21.63 7.26
C VAL A 185 -1.73 -20.77 8.49
N LYS A 186 -0.87 -19.77 8.68
CA LYS A 186 -0.90 -18.77 9.75
C LYS A 186 -1.35 -17.42 9.20
N LEU A 187 -2.33 -16.79 9.85
CA LEU A 187 -2.83 -15.47 9.52
C LEU A 187 -2.63 -14.55 10.72
N ILE A 188 -1.80 -13.52 10.57
CA ILE A 188 -1.60 -12.45 11.55
C ILE A 188 -2.43 -11.25 11.13
N VAL A 189 -3.24 -10.74 12.06
CA VAL A 189 -4.19 -9.65 11.86
C VAL A 189 -4.11 -8.65 13.01
N GLN A 190 -4.58 -7.43 12.79
CA GLN A 190 -4.68 -6.42 13.84
C GLN A 190 -5.69 -6.87 14.91
N GLY A 191 -5.25 -6.96 16.17
CA GLY A 191 -6.10 -7.42 17.29
C GLY A 191 -7.17 -6.41 17.70
N GLU A 192 -6.85 -5.12 17.63
CA GLU A 192 -7.80 -4.03 17.87
C GLU A 192 -7.98 -3.20 16.60
N PRO A 193 -8.90 -3.57 15.70
CA PRO A 193 -9.18 -2.76 14.53
C PRO A 193 -9.99 -1.52 14.91
N ASP A 194 -9.66 -0.39 14.28
CA ASP A 194 -10.22 0.94 14.57
C ASP A 194 -11.71 1.06 14.20
N ILE A 195 -12.22 0.12 13.39
CA ILE A 195 -13.57 0.17 12.83
C ILE A 195 -14.46 -0.93 13.45
N PRO A 196 -15.51 -0.58 14.22
CA PRO A 196 -16.37 -1.56 14.90
C PRO A 196 -17.09 -2.55 13.97
N ILE A 197 -17.49 -2.13 12.77
CA ILE A 197 -18.15 -3.04 11.81
C ILE A 197 -17.20 -4.14 11.30
N VAL A 198 -15.89 -3.85 11.24
CA VAL A 198 -14.85 -4.83 10.90
C VAL A 198 -14.72 -5.86 12.03
N LYS A 199 -14.79 -5.45 13.30
CA LYS A 199 -14.82 -6.40 14.46
C LYS A 199 -15.98 -7.39 14.36
N VAL A 200 -17.15 -6.93 13.92
CA VAL A 200 -18.34 -7.79 13.77
C VAL A 200 -18.19 -8.76 12.59
N GLY A 201 -17.76 -8.26 11.42
CA GLY A 201 -17.54 -9.10 10.23
C GLY A 201 -16.39 -10.11 10.40
N ALA A 202 -15.32 -9.73 11.10
CA ALA A 202 -14.15 -10.57 11.35
C ALA A 202 -14.51 -11.86 12.10
N ARG A 203 -15.54 -11.85 12.97
CA ARG A 203 -15.97 -13.04 13.72
C ARG A 203 -16.39 -14.19 12.81
N LEU A 204 -17.14 -13.91 11.73
CA LEU A 204 -17.51 -14.94 10.75
C LEU A 204 -16.30 -15.46 9.99
N LEU A 205 -15.41 -14.53 9.62
CA LEU A 205 -14.20 -14.82 8.88
C LEU A 205 -13.30 -15.77 9.67
N TYR A 206 -13.03 -15.44 10.93
CA TYR A 206 -12.22 -16.26 11.82
C TYR A 206 -12.86 -17.62 12.04
N ASN A 207 -14.18 -17.67 12.28
CA ASN A 207 -14.88 -18.95 12.43
C ASN A 207 -14.75 -19.83 11.17
N TYR A 208 -14.88 -19.25 9.98
CA TYR A 208 -14.73 -19.96 8.71
C TYR A 208 -13.31 -20.50 8.50
N LEU A 209 -12.29 -19.69 8.81
CA LEU A 209 -10.87 -20.01 8.66
C LEU A 209 -10.39 -21.03 9.70
N VAL A 210 -10.64 -20.78 10.98
CA VAL A 210 -10.24 -21.66 12.10
C VAL A 210 -10.90 -23.04 11.99
N LYS A 211 -12.16 -23.11 11.54
CA LYS A 211 -12.78 -24.41 11.23
C LYS A 211 -12.16 -25.12 10.03
N GLY A 212 -11.55 -24.37 9.12
CA GLY A 212 -10.81 -24.90 7.97
C GLY A 212 -9.37 -25.30 8.26
N GLY A 213 -8.89 -25.15 9.50
CA GLY A 213 -7.51 -25.49 9.89
C GLY A 213 -6.51 -24.33 9.80
N VAL A 214 -6.96 -23.12 9.47
CA VAL A 214 -6.12 -21.92 9.46
C VAL A 214 -5.91 -21.43 10.90
N GLN A 215 -4.66 -21.14 11.25
CA GLN A 215 -4.29 -20.58 12.55
C GLN A 215 -4.35 -19.05 12.46
N VAL A 216 -5.23 -18.43 13.25
CA VAL A 216 -5.40 -16.96 13.25
C VAL A 216 -4.78 -16.39 14.51
N PHE A 217 -3.99 -15.33 14.37
CA PHE A 217 -3.23 -14.65 15.42
C PHE A 217 -3.54 -13.16 15.42
N GLU A 218 -4.03 -12.64 16.54
CA GLU A 218 -4.28 -11.22 16.75
C GLU A 218 -3.03 -10.56 17.33
N TYR A 219 -2.40 -9.65 16.59
CA TYR A 219 -1.29 -8.83 17.07
C TYR A 219 -1.79 -7.73 18.02
N ARG A 220 -1.12 -7.55 19.17
CA ARG A 220 -1.63 -6.72 20.28
C ARG A 220 -0.63 -5.72 20.87
N ARG A 221 0.62 -5.71 20.42
CA ARG A 221 1.65 -4.82 20.99
C ARG A 221 1.47 -3.36 20.58
N ARG A 222 1.15 -3.12 19.31
CA ARG A 222 0.97 -1.80 18.69
C ARG A 222 0.10 -1.94 17.43
N PRO A 223 -0.28 -0.86 16.73
CA PRO A 223 -0.99 -1.00 15.46
C PRO A 223 -0.15 -1.75 14.41
N LEU A 224 -0.66 -2.88 13.93
CA LEU A 224 -0.13 -3.62 12.79
C LEU A 224 -0.62 -2.99 11.49
N HIS A 225 0.31 -2.64 10.62
CA HIS A 225 0.03 -2.17 9.26
C HIS A 225 0.72 -3.05 8.19
N GLY A 226 1.21 -4.23 8.54
CA GLY A 226 1.87 -5.12 7.58
C GLY A 226 0.97 -5.54 6.41
N LYS A 227 1.59 -5.70 5.23
CA LYS A 227 1.02 -6.32 4.02
C LYS A 227 2.04 -7.28 3.42
N VAL A 228 2.39 -8.30 4.20
CA VAL A 228 3.44 -9.25 3.84
C VAL A 228 2.89 -10.67 3.88
N ALA A 229 3.44 -11.52 3.03
CA ALA A 229 3.16 -12.95 3.09
C ALA A 229 4.36 -13.75 2.63
N LEU A 230 4.41 -15.00 3.09
CA LEU A 230 5.39 -15.98 2.63
C LEU A 230 4.78 -17.36 2.48
N ALA A 231 5.43 -18.18 1.66
CA ALA A 231 5.10 -19.58 1.47
C ALA A 231 6.35 -20.42 1.26
N ASP A 232 6.43 -21.52 2.03
CA ASP A 232 7.54 -22.47 1.99
C ASP A 232 8.90 -21.75 2.05
N ASP A 233 9.97 -22.28 1.46
CA ASP A 233 11.31 -21.72 1.69
C ASP A 233 11.66 -20.52 0.81
N HIS A 234 10.96 -20.27 -0.30
CA HIS A 234 11.44 -19.29 -1.30
C HIS A 234 10.48 -18.16 -1.61
N TRP A 235 9.16 -18.33 -1.52
CA TRP A 235 8.23 -17.32 -1.99
C TRP A 235 7.86 -16.34 -0.87
N ALA A 236 8.01 -15.04 -1.13
CA ALA A 236 7.53 -13.97 -0.27
C ALA A 236 6.94 -12.82 -1.09
N THR A 237 6.11 -11.99 -0.44
CA THR A 237 5.66 -10.71 -1.00
C THR A 237 5.63 -9.64 0.07
N VAL A 238 6.00 -8.42 -0.33
CA VAL A 238 5.91 -7.19 0.47
C VAL A 238 5.33 -6.10 -0.42
N GLY A 239 4.40 -5.32 0.09
CA GLY A 239 3.80 -4.25 -0.72
C GLY A 239 2.82 -3.39 0.04
N SER A 240 1.93 -2.74 -0.71
CA SER A 240 0.94 -1.83 -0.17
C SER A 240 -0.47 -2.45 -0.06
N SER A 241 -0.71 -3.58 -0.74
CA SER A 241 -2.04 -4.15 -0.88
C SER A 241 -2.55 -4.81 0.40
N ASN A 242 -3.63 -4.26 0.94
CA ASN A 242 -4.42 -4.93 1.96
C ASN A 242 -5.26 -6.04 1.30
N LEU A 243 -5.57 -7.09 2.06
CA LEU A 243 -6.43 -8.17 1.59
C LEU A 243 -7.90 -7.89 1.92
N ASP A 244 -8.37 -6.70 1.54
CA ASP A 244 -9.74 -6.21 1.76
C ASP A 244 -10.43 -5.85 0.42
N PRO A 245 -11.77 -5.73 0.40
CA PRO A 245 -12.50 -5.55 -0.84
C PRO A 245 -12.18 -4.23 -1.55
N LEU A 246 -11.86 -3.14 -0.82
CA LEU A 246 -11.51 -1.86 -1.43
C LEU A 246 -10.11 -1.89 -2.05
N SER A 247 -9.13 -2.45 -1.34
CA SER A 247 -7.76 -2.58 -1.84
C SER A 247 -7.70 -3.50 -3.07
N LEU A 248 -8.37 -4.65 -3.02
CA LEU A 248 -8.40 -5.60 -4.12
C LEU A 248 -9.28 -5.14 -5.30
N SER A 249 -10.29 -4.29 -5.09
CA SER A 249 -11.26 -3.94 -6.15
C SER A 249 -11.18 -2.50 -6.67
N LEU A 250 -10.61 -1.54 -5.92
CA LEU A 250 -10.68 -0.11 -6.27
C LEU A 250 -9.35 0.65 -6.11
N ASN A 251 -8.58 0.43 -5.05
CA ASN A 251 -7.37 1.22 -4.77
C ASN A 251 -6.19 0.84 -5.66
N LEU A 252 -5.35 1.80 -6.00
CA LEU A 252 -4.12 1.52 -6.73
C LEU A 252 -3.07 0.99 -5.77
N GLU A 253 -2.57 -0.22 -6.03
CA GLU A 253 -1.65 -0.95 -5.13
C GLU A 253 -0.43 -1.46 -5.90
N ALA A 254 0.63 -1.80 -5.15
CA ALA A 254 1.85 -2.39 -5.69
C ALA A 254 2.53 -3.31 -4.67
N ASN A 255 3.03 -4.45 -5.15
CA ASN A 255 3.75 -5.45 -4.38
C ASN A 255 5.03 -5.85 -5.12
N LEU A 256 6.06 -6.19 -4.35
CA LEU A 256 7.20 -6.96 -4.82
C LEU A 256 6.97 -8.42 -4.42
N ILE A 257 7.12 -9.33 -5.38
CA ILE A 257 7.20 -10.77 -5.15
C ILE A 257 8.68 -11.14 -5.20
N VAL A 258 9.14 -11.86 -4.19
CA VAL A 258 10.53 -12.28 -4.05
C VAL A 258 10.57 -13.81 -3.99
N HIS A 259 11.47 -14.38 -4.76
CA HIS A 259 11.84 -15.78 -4.77
C HIS A 259 13.30 -15.88 -4.31
N ASP A 260 13.48 -16.03 -3.00
CA ASP A 260 14.78 -16.08 -2.36
C ASP A 260 14.68 -16.78 -1.00
N ARG A 261 15.66 -17.64 -0.68
CA ARG A 261 15.59 -18.44 0.55
C ARG A 261 15.96 -17.64 1.78
N GLU A 262 16.98 -16.81 1.70
CA GLU A 262 17.49 -16.05 2.83
C GLU A 262 16.49 -14.98 3.26
N PHE A 263 16.02 -14.17 2.31
CA PHE A 263 14.99 -13.16 2.51
C PHE A 263 13.73 -13.76 3.15
N ASN A 264 13.28 -14.90 2.64
CA ASN A 264 12.09 -15.55 3.16
C ASN A 264 12.31 -16.11 4.57
N GLN A 265 13.51 -16.63 4.86
CA GLN A 265 13.86 -17.05 6.22
C GLN A 265 13.87 -15.86 7.19
N THR A 266 14.48 -14.72 6.81
CA THR A 266 14.45 -13.49 7.62
C THR A 266 13.02 -13.04 7.89
N LEU A 267 12.16 -13.01 6.86
CA LEU A 267 10.76 -12.63 7.04
C LEU A 267 10.01 -13.63 7.94
N ARG A 268 10.25 -14.93 7.78
CA ARG A 268 9.69 -15.98 8.63
C ARG A 268 10.07 -15.78 10.09
N ASP A 269 11.33 -15.53 10.39
CA ASP A 269 11.82 -15.38 11.76
C ASP A 269 11.24 -14.13 12.41
N ASN A 270 11.15 -13.03 11.66
CA ASN A 270 10.47 -11.81 12.11
C ASN A 270 8.99 -12.08 12.45
N LEU A 271 8.25 -12.73 11.56
CA LEU A 271 6.83 -13.01 11.77
C LEU A 271 6.58 -14.03 12.88
N ASN A 272 7.41 -15.07 13.00
CA ASN A 272 7.31 -16.03 14.10
C ASN A 272 7.63 -15.39 15.45
N THR A 273 8.57 -14.44 15.49
CA THR A 273 8.85 -13.65 16.71
C THR A 273 7.62 -12.85 17.12
N LEU A 274 6.95 -12.16 16.18
CA LEU A 274 5.68 -11.48 16.48
C LEU A 274 4.61 -12.45 16.99
N ILE A 275 4.48 -13.63 16.37
CA ILE A 275 3.52 -14.65 16.79
C ILE A 275 3.78 -15.11 18.23
N GLN A 276 5.05 -15.32 18.59
CA GLN A 276 5.44 -15.85 19.90
C GLN A 276 5.33 -14.80 21.01
N GLN A 277 5.68 -13.55 20.73
CA GLN A 277 5.84 -12.51 21.75
C GLN A 277 4.62 -11.59 21.87
N ASP A 278 3.99 -11.26 20.74
CA ASP A 278 3.07 -10.13 20.65
C ASP A 278 1.66 -10.50 20.16
N CYS A 279 1.44 -11.76 19.78
CA CYS A 279 0.16 -12.24 19.27
C CYS A 279 -0.59 -13.11 20.27
N LYS A 280 -1.93 -13.02 20.20
CA LYS A 280 -2.84 -14.00 20.81
C LYS A 280 -3.45 -14.87 19.72
N GLN A 281 -3.32 -16.19 19.85
CA GLN A 281 -4.00 -17.11 18.94
C GLN A 281 -5.52 -17.10 19.20
N VAL A 282 -6.30 -16.97 18.13
CA VAL A 282 -7.76 -17.08 18.18
C VAL A 282 -8.13 -18.56 18.23
N ASP A 283 -8.56 -19.01 19.41
CA ASP A 283 -9.10 -20.35 19.60
C ASP A 283 -10.60 -20.40 19.22
N ARG A 284 -11.08 -21.59 18.84
CA ARG A 284 -12.50 -21.90 18.70
C ARG A 284 -13.31 -21.53 19.94
N SER A 285 -12.74 -21.66 21.13
CA SER A 285 -13.38 -21.29 22.40
C SER A 285 -13.58 -19.77 22.57
N MET A 286 -12.75 -18.95 21.91
CA MET A 286 -12.87 -17.48 21.90
C MET A 286 -13.91 -17.00 20.87
N LEU A 287 -14.37 -17.88 19.98
CA LEU A 287 -15.42 -17.55 19.03
C LEU A 287 -16.78 -17.55 19.76
N PRO A 288 -17.58 -16.48 19.62
CA PRO A 288 -18.85 -16.38 20.32
C PRO A 288 -19.76 -17.57 19.95
N LYS A 289 -20.44 -18.12 20.97
CA LYS A 289 -21.42 -19.20 20.79
C LYS A 289 -22.46 -18.77 19.76
N ARG A 290 -22.90 -19.72 18.93
CA ARG A 290 -23.91 -19.52 17.88
C ARG A 290 -25.22 -19.01 18.49
N SER A 291 -25.42 -17.70 18.50
CA SER A 291 -26.73 -17.08 18.61
C SER A 291 -27.19 -16.69 17.22
N TRP A 292 -28.41 -17.09 16.85
CA TRP A 292 -29.01 -16.79 15.55
C TRP A 292 -29.00 -15.30 15.24
N TRP A 293 -29.14 -14.44 16.26
CA TRP A 293 -29.04 -12.99 16.13
C TRP A 293 -27.62 -12.50 15.79
N ASN A 294 -26.62 -12.99 16.53
CA ASN A 294 -25.21 -12.65 16.27
C ASN A 294 -24.75 -13.17 14.91
N LEU A 295 -25.26 -14.33 14.49
CA LEU A 295 -24.99 -14.89 13.18
C LEU A 295 -25.60 -14.01 12.09
N GLY A 296 -26.89 -13.66 12.19
CA GLY A 296 -27.56 -12.79 11.23
C GLY A 296 -26.87 -11.43 11.06
N ARG A 297 -26.54 -10.75 12.17
CA ARG A 297 -25.82 -9.47 12.14
C ARG A 297 -24.45 -9.59 11.49
N SER A 298 -23.70 -10.65 11.83
CA SER A 298 -22.38 -10.84 11.26
C SER A 298 -22.46 -11.18 9.77
N VAL A 299 -23.47 -11.95 9.33
CA VAL A 299 -23.68 -12.30 7.91
C VAL A 299 -24.02 -11.05 7.13
N LEU A 300 -24.95 -10.23 7.62
CA LEU A 300 -25.32 -8.96 7.01
C LEU A 300 -24.10 -8.02 6.92
N ALA A 301 -23.37 -7.83 8.03
CA ALA A 301 -22.16 -7.02 8.03
C ALA A 301 -21.12 -7.56 7.05
N PHE A 302 -20.96 -8.88 6.98
CA PHE A 302 -19.98 -9.51 6.10
C PHE A 302 -20.32 -9.29 4.62
N HIS A 303 -21.56 -9.57 4.23
CA HIS A 303 -22.03 -9.38 2.86
C HIS A 303 -22.09 -7.91 2.48
N PHE A 304 -22.48 -7.02 3.39
CA PHE A 304 -22.43 -5.58 3.19
C PHE A 304 -21.01 -5.12 2.86
N LEU A 305 -20.03 -5.38 3.74
CA LEU A 305 -18.63 -5.00 3.52
C LEU A 305 -18.06 -5.60 2.23
N ARG A 306 -18.48 -6.80 1.87
CA ARG A 306 -18.04 -7.52 0.68
C ARG A 306 -18.59 -6.92 -0.63
N HIS A 307 -19.88 -6.60 -0.68
CA HIS A 307 -20.53 -6.08 -1.88
C HIS A 307 -20.43 -4.57 -1.99
N PHE A 308 -20.02 -3.90 -0.91
CA PHE A 308 -19.82 -2.45 -0.86
C PHE A 308 -18.95 -1.91 -2.02
N PRO A 309 -17.79 -2.47 -2.38
CA PRO A 309 -17.01 -1.97 -3.51
C PRO A 309 -17.71 -2.14 -4.86
N ALA A 310 -18.51 -3.20 -5.04
CA ALA A 310 -19.26 -3.40 -6.29
C ALA A 310 -20.37 -2.35 -6.43
N TRP A 311 -21.07 -2.04 -5.34
CA TRP A 311 -22.08 -0.96 -5.30
C TRP A 311 -21.44 0.42 -5.52
N VAL A 312 -20.32 0.68 -4.86
CA VAL A 312 -19.53 1.90 -5.07
C VAL A 312 -18.97 1.98 -6.49
N GLY A 313 -18.62 0.84 -7.09
CA GLY A 313 -18.15 0.74 -8.47
C GLY A 313 -19.19 1.19 -9.50
N TRP A 314 -20.49 1.12 -9.17
CA TRP A 314 -21.59 1.62 -10.00
C TRP A 314 -21.76 3.14 -9.94
N LEU A 315 -21.20 3.81 -8.92
CA LEU A 315 -21.14 5.27 -8.92
C LEU A 315 -20.21 5.73 -10.06
N PRO A 316 -20.54 6.85 -10.74
CA PRO A 316 -19.78 7.33 -11.88
C PRO A 316 -18.27 7.34 -11.56
N ALA A 317 -17.51 6.59 -12.34
CA ALA A 317 -16.06 6.55 -12.15
C ALA A 317 -15.49 7.91 -12.54
N HIS A 318 -15.05 8.69 -11.56
CA HIS A 318 -14.29 9.88 -11.86
C HIS A 318 -12.91 9.50 -12.37
N THR A 319 -12.52 10.06 -13.51
CA THR A 319 -11.14 10.00 -14.00
C THR A 319 -10.25 10.83 -13.08
N PRO A 320 -9.32 10.21 -12.33
CA PRO A 320 -8.48 10.92 -11.37
C PRO A 320 -7.67 12.01 -12.07
N LYS A 321 -7.65 13.22 -11.49
CA LYS A 321 -6.86 14.34 -12.01
C LYS A 321 -5.54 14.43 -11.26
N MET A 322 -4.43 14.54 -11.98
CA MET A 322 -3.15 14.85 -11.35
C MET A 322 -2.89 16.35 -11.42
N ALA A 323 -2.52 16.97 -10.30
CA ALA A 323 -2.23 18.40 -10.22
C ALA A 323 -0.78 18.61 -9.78
N GLN A 324 -0.02 19.38 -10.56
CA GLN A 324 1.30 19.85 -10.15
C GLN A 324 1.15 21.13 -9.34
N VAL A 325 1.86 21.22 -8.22
CA VAL A 325 1.89 22.43 -7.40
C VAL A 325 2.84 23.42 -8.06
N LYS A 326 2.39 24.67 -8.26
CA LYS A 326 3.22 25.73 -8.81
C LYS A 326 4.18 26.26 -7.72
N PRO A 327 5.39 26.70 -8.08
CA PRO A 327 6.24 27.42 -7.15
C PRO A 327 5.51 28.63 -6.55
N PRO A 328 5.77 28.97 -5.28
CA PRO A 328 5.25 30.21 -4.71
C PRO A 328 5.71 31.38 -5.58
N ALA A 329 4.78 32.30 -5.89
CA ALA A 329 5.14 33.52 -6.59
C ALA A 329 6.15 34.28 -5.73
N GLN A 330 7.37 34.49 -6.25
CA GLN A 330 8.29 35.43 -5.62
C GLN A 330 7.61 36.81 -5.64
N PRO A 331 7.54 37.54 -4.53
CA PRO A 331 7.10 38.93 -4.58
C PRO A 331 8.03 39.65 -5.57
N GLU A 332 7.44 40.29 -6.58
CA GLU A 332 8.18 41.18 -7.48
C GLU A 332 8.93 42.18 -6.58
N MET A 333 10.25 42.07 -6.54
CA MET A 333 11.07 43.15 -6.02
C MET A 333 10.80 44.35 -6.92
N GLU A 334 10.00 45.30 -6.45
CA GLU A 334 9.96 46.64 -6.99
C GLU A 334 11.40 47.16 -7.00
N THR A 335 12.04 47.11 -8.17
CA THR A 335 13.22 47.92 -8.46
C THR A 335 12.79 49.36 -8.27
N GLN A 336 13.10 49.92 -7.10
CA GLN A 336 13.07 51.36 -6.87
C GLN A 336 14.12 51.98 -7.77
N ASP A 337 13.69 52.37 -8.97
CA ASP A 337 14.47 53.18 -9.88
C ASP A 337 14.63 54.56 -9.23
N ARG A 338 15.80 54.78 -8.62
CA ARG A 338 16.20 56.09 -8.08
C ARG A 338 16.39 57.05 -9.25
N THR A 339 15.34 57.77 -9.61
CA THR A 339 15.47 59.03 -10.35
C THR A 339 16.16 60.06 -9.44
N GLN A 340 17.49 60.14 -9.53
CA GLN A 340 18.24 61.32 -9.07
C GLN A 340 17.93 62.47 -10.04
N THR A 341 16.95 63.30 -9.68
CA THR A 341 16.76 64.60 -10.32
C THR A 341 17.91 65.51 -9.90
N GLN A 342 18.84 65.79 -10.83
CA GLN A 342 19.83 66.84 -10.68
C GLN A 342 19.13 68.20 -10.67
N SER A 343 19.37 68.98 -9.61
CA SER A 343 19.10 70.43 -9.59
C SER A 343 20.15 71.17 -10.43
N PRO A 344 19.79 72.17 -11.25
CA PRO A 344 20.75 73.13 -11.76
C PRO A 344 20.78 74.39 -10.87
N GLU A 345 21.98 74.73 -10.41
CA GLU A 345 22.32 76.03 -9.85
C GLU A 345 22.32 77.12 -10.94
N VAL A 346 21.72 78.27 -10.56
CA VAL A 346 22.19 79.65 -10.70
C VAL A 346 22.54 80.22 -12.10
N LYS A 347 21.88 81.34 -12.43
CA LYS A 347 22.34 82.59 -13.10
C LYS A 347 21.16 83.57 -13.02
N SER A 348 21.23 84.85 -12.65
CA SER A 348 22.26 85.81 -12.23
C SER A 348 21.56 86.93 -11.49
#